data_AF-A0AB39YEZ4-F1
#
_entry.id   AF-A0AB39YEZ4-F1
#
_cell.length_a   1.000
_cell.length_b   1.000
_cell.length_c   1.000
_cell.angle_alpha   90.00
_cell.angle_beta   90.00
_cell.angle_gamma   90.00
#
_symmetry.space_group_name_H-M   'P 1'
#
loop_
_entity.id
_entity.type
_entity.pdbx_description
1 polymer ?
#
loop_
_entity_poly.entity_id
_entity_poly.type
_entity_poly.pdbx_seq_one_letter_code
_entity_poly.pdbx_strand_id
1 'polypeptide(L)'
;MGEFVDIDIKTHYVRQGAGGTNEAAAKALENLRKSLDSSDTAADGHHGWASAAALKRCATAWEDHMVDLGKQMNTMADNLHTTAKAYDTTDAQARDAFSRLQHGLADFGRN
;
A
#
# COMPACT_ATOMS: atom_id res chain seq x y z
N MET A 1 -9.68 -37.30 5.35
CA MET A 1 -9.45 -36.60 4.07
C MET A 1 -9.28 -35.14 4.42
N GLY A 2 -8.05 -34.65 4.40
CA GLY A 2 -7.77 -33.23 4.67
C GLY A 2 -8.03 -32.45 3.40
N GLU A 3 -9.03 -31.58 3.44
CA GLU A 3 -9.32 -30.62 2.39
C GLU A 3 -8.17 -29.60 2.40
N PHE A 4 -7.25 -29.71 1.44
CA PHE A 4 -6.31 -28.62 1.17
C PHE A 4 -7.14 -27.47 0.65
N VAL A 5 -7.40 -26.49 1.50
CA VAL A 5 -8.00 -25.22 1.08
C VAL A 5 -7.04 -24.61 0.06
N ASP A 6 -7.43 -24.68 -1.21
CA ASP A 6 -6.76 -23.95 -2.28
C ASP A 6 -7.04 -22.46 -2.03
N ILE A 7 -6.08 -21.79 -1.40
CA ILE A 7 -6.18 -20.36 -1.16
C ILE A 7 -5.86 -19.67 -2.49
N ASP A 8 -6.90 -19.49 -3.32
CA ASP A 8 -6.85 -18.66 -4.52
C ASP A 8 -6.70 -17.19 -4.11
N ILE A 9 -5.46 -16.77 -3.86
CA ILE A 9 -5.16 -15.35 -3.65
C ILE A 9 -5.32 -14.65 -4.99
N LYS A 10 -6.41 -13.90 -5.11
CA LYS A 10 -6.69 -13.07 -6.27
C LYS A 10 -5.75 -11.86 -6.29
N THR A 11 -4.53 -12.06 -6.79
CA THR A 11 -3.45 -11.06 -6.86
C THR A 11 -3.86 -9.78 -7.59
N HIS A 12 -4.86 -9.85 -8.49
CA HIS A 12 -5.45 -8.66 -9.11
C HIS A 12 -6.20 -7.76 -8.10
N TYR A 13 -7.00 -8.33 -7.18
CA TYR A 13 -7.70 -7.56 -6.14
C TYR A 13 -6.71 -6.97 -5.14
N VAL A 14 -5.60 -7.67 -4.85
CA VAL A 14 -4.51 -7.16 -4.01
C VAL A 14 -3.85 -5.94 -4.66
N ARG A 15 -3.53 -6.01 -5.95
CA ARG A 15 -2.99 -4.86 -6.71
C ARG A 15 -3.98 -3.70 -6.80
N GLN A 16 -5.26 -4.00 -7.05
CA GLN A 16 -6.31 -2.98 -7.11
C GLN A 16 -6.48 -2.29 -5.75
N GLY A 17 -6.48 -3.05 -4.65
CA GLY A 17 -6.53 -2.52 -3.29
C GLY A 17 -5.32 -1.66 -2.94
N ALA A 18 -4.12 -2.09 -3.33
CA ALA A 18 -2.90 -1.28 -3.16
C ALA A 18 -2.96 0.04 -3.94
N GLY A 19 -3.44 0.00 -5.20
CA GLY A 19 -3.65 1.20 -6.01
C GLY A 19 -4.67 2.17 -5.41
N GLY A 20 -5.84 1.66 -4.99
CA GLY A 20 -6.87 2.48 -4.33
C GLY A 20 -6.41 3.07 -3.00
N THR A 21 -5.56 2.34 -2.26
CA THR A 21 -4.94 2.84 -1.01
C THR A 21 -4.01 4.01 -1.30
N ASN A 22 -3.20 3.95 -2.36
CA ASN A 22 -2.32 5.05 -2.76
C ASN A 22 -3.10 6.28 -3.21
N GLU A 23 -4.17 6.11 -3.99
CA GLU A 23 -5.02 7.23 -4.41
C GLU A 23 -5.73 7.89 -3.22
N ALA A 24 -6.27 7.08 -2.30
CA ALA A 24 -6.88 7.59 -1.07
C ALA A 24 -5.86 8.31 -0.19
N ALA A 25 -4.63 7.78 -0.07
CA ALA A 25 -3.51 8.43 0.62
C ALA A 25 -3.20 9.79 0.02
N ALA A 26 -3.04 9.85 -1.31
CA ALA A 26 -2.70 11.07 -2.02
C ALA A 26 -3.78 12.15 -1.86
N LYS A 27 -5.06 11.76 -1.98
CA LYS A 27 -6.19 12.68 -1.81
C LYS A 27 -6.37 13.15 -0.36
N ALA A 28 -6.14 12.26 0.60
CA ALA A 28 -6.12 12.63 2.02
C ALA A 28 -4.99 13.64 2.29
N LEU A 29 -3.78 13.39 1.80
CA LEU A 29 -2.64 14.31 1.93
C LEU A 29 -2.93 15.68 1.32
N GLU A 30 -3.56 15.73 0.14
CA GLU A 30 -3.93 17.00 -0.50
C GLU A 30 -4.93 17.80 0.35
N ASN A 31 -5.98 17.14 0.85
CA ASN A 31 -6.99 17.78 1.68
C ASN A 31 -6.43 18.23 3.04
N LEU A 32 -5.54 17.42 3.62
CA LEU A 32 -4.96 17.67 4.94
C LEU A 32 -3.90 18.78 4.91
N ARG A 33 -3.20 18.96 3.78
CA ARG A 33 -2.35 20.14 3.55
C ARG A 33 -3.17 21.43 3.55
N LYS A 34 -4.31 21.45 2.85
CA LYS A 34 -5.17 22.63 2.76
C LYS A 34 -5.97 22.90 4.04
N SER A 35 -6.10 21.93 4.96
CA SER A 35 -6.96 22.10 6.15
C SER A 35 -6.42 23.11 7.15
N LEU A 36 -5.13 23.48 7.03
CA LEU A 36 -4.47 24.41 7.93
C LEU A 36 -4.17 25.78 7.32
N ASP A 37 -4.50 26.02 6.05
CA ASP A 37 -4.31 27.33 5.38
C ASP A 37 -4.95 28.49 6.17
N SER A 38 -6.12 28.22 6.78
CA SER A 38 -6.83 29.18 7.63
C SER A 38 -6.09 29.48 8.94
N SER A 39 -5.40 28.48 9.50
CA SER A 39 -4.61 28.61 10.72
C SER A 39 -3.31 29.37 10.46
N ASP A 40 -2.66 29.13 9.33
CA ASP A 40 -1.49 29.91 8.92
C ASP A 40 -1.84 31.37 8.65
N THR A 41 -2.96 31.62 7.94
CA THR A 41 -3.48 32.98 7.73
C THR A 41 -3.76 33.70 9.06
N ALA A 42 -4.35 32.99 10.03
CA ALA A 42 -4.62 33.55 11.36
C ALA A 42 -3.34 33.84 12.16
N ALA A 43 -2.35 32.95 12.09
CA ALA A 43 -1.06 33.16 12.74
C ALA A 43 -0.29 34.35 12.13
N ASP A 44 -0.36 34.51 10.81
CA ASP A 44 0.23 35.64 10.10
C ASP A 44 -0.50 36.96 10.33
N GLY A 45 -1.81 36.94 10.59
CA GLY A 45 -2.56 38.16 10.96
C GLY A 45 -2.33 38.63 12.41
N HIS A 46 -1.85 37.74 13.29
CA HIS A 46 -1.78 37.98 14.74
C HIS A 46 -0.40 37.65 15.35
N HIS A 47 0.68 37.90 14.61
CA HIS A 47 2.08 37.58 14.96
C HIS A 47 2.57 38.13 16.33
N GLY A 48 1.90 39.13 16.90
CA GLY A 48 2.18 39.64 18.25
C GLY A 48 1.64 38.77 19.40
N TRP A 49 0.84 37.74 19.10
CA TRP A 49 0.17 36.91 20.09
C TRP A 49 0.91 35.58 20.27
N ALA A 50 1.12 35.17 21.52
CA ALA A 50 1.76 33.88 21.83
C ALA A 50 1.03 32.68 21.19
N SER A 51 -0.30 32.79 21.02
CA SER A 51 -1.12 31.79 20.33
C SER A 51 -0.77 31.63 18.85
N ALA A 52 -0.35 32.68 18.15
CA ALA A 52 0.06 32.58 16.75
C ALA A 52 1.32 31.72 16.58
N ALA A 53 2.30 31.88 17.47
CA ALA A 53 3.50 31.04 17.46
C ALA A 53 3.22 29.58 17.88
N ALA A 54 2.23 29.35 18.76
CA ALA A 54 1.78 28.01 19.10
C ALA A 54 1.04 27.35 17.92
N LEU A 55 0.21 28.11 17.20
CA LEU A 55 -0.56 27.65 16.05
C LEU A 55 0.36 27.23 14.90
N LYS A 56 1.39 28.03 14.57
CA LYS A 56 2.40 27.66 13.56
C LYS A 56 3.11 26.35 13.91
N ARG A 57 3.53 26.18 15.17
CA ARG A 57 4.17 24.93 15.61
C ARG A 57 3.25 23.72 15.51
N CYS A 58 1.98 23.89 15.85
CA CYS A 58 0.98 22.84 15.67
C CYS A 58 0.82 22.47 14.19
N ALA A 59 0.77 23.48 13.32
CA ALA A 59 0.65 23.26 11.88
C ALA A 59 1.86 22.51 11.30
N THR A 60 3.09 22.91 11.66
CA THR A 60 4.30 22.20 11.24
C THR A 60 4.33 20.75 11.75
N ALA A 61 4.03 20.52 13.04
CA ALA A 61 4.01 19.16 13.59
C ALA A 61 2.96 18.27 12.92
N TRP A 62 1.81 18.85 12.55
CA TRP A 62 0.79 18.16 11.79
C TRP A 62 1.27 17.78 10.38
N GLU A 63 1.89 18.72 9.65
CA GLU A 63 2.46 18.46 8.33
C GLU A 63 3.49 17.32 8.37
N ASP A 64 4.41 17.35 9.34
CA ASP A 64 5.41 16.29 9.54
C ASP A 64 4.74 14.92 9.76
N HIS A 65 3.71 14.87 10.62
CA HIS A 65 3.00 13.63 10.91
C HIS A 65 2.25 13.08 9.69
N MET A 66 1.69 13.98 8.88
CA MET A 66 1.01 13.60 7.64
C MET A 66 1.97 13.10 6.58
N VAL A 67 3.15 13.71 6.43
CA VAL A 67 4.21 13.20 5.55
C VAL A 67 4.62 11.79 5.94
N ASP A 68 4.77 11.52 7.23
CA ASP A 68 5.12 10.18 7.72
C ASP A 68 4.00 9.16 7.51
N LEU A 69 2.74 9.54 7.69
CA LEU A 69 1.61 8.68 7.33
C LEU A 69 1.65 8.31 5.83
N GLY A 70 1.92 9.27 4.95
CA GLY A 70 2.06 9.03 3.52
C GLY A 70 3.16 8.01 3.19
N LYS A 71 4.33 8.11 3.85
CA LYS A 71 5.42 7.13 3.69
C LYS A 71 5.02 5.73 4.16
N GLN A 72 4.29 5.63 5.27
CA GLN A 72 3.80 4.34 5.79
C GLN A 72 2.80 3.69 4.83
N MET A 73 1.89 4.49 4.25
CA MET A 73 0.93 3.99 3.25
C MET A 73 1.63 3.48 1.99
N ASN A 74 2.63 4.20 1.47
CA ASN A 74 3.43 3.72 0.34
C ASN A 74 4.15 2.41 0.66
N THR A 75 4.76 2.31 1.85
CA THR A 75 5.44 1.09 2.30
C THR A 75 4.47 -0.09 2.34
N MET A 76 3.25 0.13 2.83
CA MET A 76 2.21 -0.91 2.84
C MET A 76 1.80 -1.32 1.42
N ALA A 77 1.62 -0.36 0.50
CA ALA A 77 1.29 -0.65 -0.89
C ALA A 77 2.40 -1.46 -1.58
N ASP A 78 3.68 -1.13 -1.33
CA ASP A 78 4.82 -1.87 -1.87
C ASP A 78 4.91 -3.30 -1.32
N ASN A 79 4.60 -3.49 -0.04
CA ASN A 79 4.52 -4.82 0.58
C ASN A 79 3.40 -5.66 -0.04
N LEU A 80 2.23 -5.08 -0.29
CA LEU A 80 1.13 -5.76 -0.98
C LEU A 80 1.52 -6.14 -2.41
N HIS A 81 2.19 -5.25 -3.14
CA HIS A 81 2.67 -5.52 -4.49
C HIS A 81 3.71 -6.64 -4.52
N THR A 82 4.67 -6.60 -3.60
CA THR A 82 5.71 -7.62 -3.44
C THR A 82 5.10 -8.98 -3.11
N THR A 83 4.13 -9.00 -2.20
CA THR A 83 3.40 -10.22 -1.82
C THR A 83 2.66 -10.80 -3.02
N ALA A 84 1.90 -9.98 -3.76
CA ALA A 84 1.21 -10.42 -4.97
C ALA A 84 2.17 -11.00 -6.02
N LYS A 85 3.34 -10.37 -6.22
CA LYS A 85 4.36 -10.86 -7.14
C LYS A 85 4.96 -12.21 -6.69
N ALA A 86 5.16 -12.40 -5.39
CA ALA A 86 5.66 -13.67 -4.84
C ALA A 86 4.66 -14.81 -5.05
N TYR A 87 3.36 -14.55 -4.88
CA TYR A 87 2.31 -15.53 -5.17
C TYR A 87 2.25 -15.89 -6.66
N ASP A 88 2.21 -14.91 -7.57
CA ASP A 88 2.23 -15.17 -9.01
C ASP A 88 3.46 -16.01 -9.43
N THR A 89 4.63 -15.74 -8.83
CA THR A 89 5.86 -16.48 -9.11
C THR A 89 5.77 -17.92 -8.62
N THR A 90 5.25 -18.13 -7.41
CA THR A 90 5.10 -19.46 -6.82
C THR A 90 4.10 -20.30 -7.62
N ASP A 91 2.98 -19.71 -8.03
CA ASP A 91 1.96 -20.37 -8.85
C ASP A 91 2.51 -20.78 -10.22
N ALA A 92 3.30 -19.91 -10.86
CA ALA A 92 3.98 -20.24 -12.12
C ALA A 92 4.97 -21.41 -11.96
N GLN A 93 5.75 -21.42 -10.87
CA GLN A 93 6.69 -22.51 -10.57
C GLN A 93 5.97 -23.83 -10.30
N ALA A 94 4.85 -23.81 -9.57
CA ALA A 94 4.04 -24.99 -9.31
C ALA A 94 3.46 -25.56 -10.61
N ARG A 95 2.90 -24.72 -11.49
CA ARG A 95 2.40 -25.15 -12.80
C ARG A 95 3.49 -25.77 -13.68
N ASP A 96 4.68 -25.18 -13.71
CA ASP A 96 5.83 -25.75 -14.45
C ASP A 96 6.21 -27.13 -13.91
N ALA A 97 6.32 -27.26 -12.57
CA ALA A 97 6.65 -28.52 -11.93
C ALA A 97 5.61 -29.61 -12.21
N PHE A 98 4.31 -29.28 -12.12
CA PHE A 98 3.24 -30.21 -12.46
C PHE A 98 3.27 -30.62 -13.93
N SER A 99 3.48 -29.68 -14.85
CA SER A 99 3.59 -29.97 -16.29
C SER A 99 4.76 -30.93 -16.58
N ARG A 100 5.90 -30.73 -15.92
CA ARG A 100 7.08 -31.61 -16.06
C ARG A 100 6.82 -33.00 -15.51
N LEU A 101 6.15 -33.11 -14.35
CA LEU A 101 5.77 -34.40 -13.77
C LEU A 101 4.80 -35.16 -14.69
N GLN A 102 3.80 -34.47 -15.26
CA GLN A 102 2.86 -35.07 -16.21
C GLN A 102 3.54 -35.56 -17.48
N HIS A 103 4.46 -34.77 -18.04
CA HIS A 103 5.26 -35.20 -19.20
C HIS A 103 6.10 -36.43 -18.87
N GLY A 104 6.80 -36.44 -17.73
CA GLY A 104 7.60 -37.59 -17.31
C GLY A 104 6.76 -38.86 -17.14
N LEU A 105 5.59 -38.76 -16.49
CA LEU A 105 4.65 -39.88 -16.33
C LEU A 105 4.13 -40.38 -17.69
N ALA A 106 3.82 -39.48 -18.61
CA ALA A 106 3.36 -39.84 -19.95
C ALA A 106 4.43 -40.54 -20.79
N ASP A 107 5.71 -40.15 -20.63
CA ASP A 107 6.84 -40.80 -21.29
C ASP A 107 7.14 -42.19 -20.70
N PHE A 108 6.99 -42.38 -19.38
CA PHE A 108 7.12 -43.69 -18.76
C PHE A 108 6.04 -44.68 -19.21
N GLY A 109 4.79 -44.23 -19.36
CA GLY A 109 3.69 -45.10 -19.79
C GLY A 109 3.69 -45.47 -21.29
N ARG A 110 4.62 -44.91 -22.07
CA ARG A 110 4.73 -45.13 -23.53
C ARG A 110 5.86 -46.10 -23.91
N ASN A 111 6.64 -46.57 -22.94
CA ASN A 111 7.61 -47.67 -23.05
C ASN A 111 7.02 -48.98 -22.52
#